data_AF-A0A835WBD7-F1
#
_entry.id   AF-A0A835WBD7-F1
#
_cell.length_a   1.000
_cell.length_b   1.000
_cell.length_c   1.000
_cell.angle_alpha   90.00
_cell.angle_beta   90.00
_cell.angle_gamma   90.00
#
_symmetry.space_group_name_H-M   'P 1'
#
loop_
_entity.id
_entity.type
_entity.pdbx_description
1 polymer ?
#
loop_
_entity_poly.entity_id
_entity_poly.type
_entity_poly.pdbx_seq_one_letter_code
_entity_poly.pdbx_strand_id
1 'polypeptide(L)'
;MSQIPFSLLSPELIQNIASFVHPNHVALGYKLSCKEVAEALWEQYHTIKLRGEPRSLEPYSSEDELIVVAVAEQPWPGAVFAAHWRQSEPWRPLSRWQRLRLLCLTASSRHPPSLDAALAHCGVDIKGGALMSAAAAGDLEACRTLYGRDQRCLDKQGAAVAGLTGHLAVYALFGCPLELLQPNRGKWALNLEYTGMQQLLWAAASPTPDWSAKYFLPRLQLLANLGVEPAHLLQAASEAAGAIGSTTAAEFCLDELPALLLQRRAAAAPGREAQRWQEQLPAQGDVMEFMAEAAAENQQVAVLRLLRQRGFDGFGLTHLLAAIQPALPGMGAPVLHFLLLEEPEALVGPGEELPMSSTSVFRAAARLGADPALLRLLHEQHGARIDLVAVAEQGSEEAVAWAVDALVGGGWAGNKAFPCRA
;
A
#
# COMPACT_ATOMS: atom_id res chain seq x y z
N MET A 1 25.14 -18.94 -17.03
CA MET A 1 24.00 -19.88 -17.07
C MET A 1 24.14 -20.75 -18.30
N SER A 2 24.35 -22.05 -18.09
CA SER A 2 24.46 -23.08 -19.12
C SER A 2 23.18 -23.18 -19.93
N GLN A 3 23.20 -22.78 -21.20
CA GLN A 3 22.10 -22.98 -22.14
C GLN A 3 21.94 -24.49 -22.36
N ILE A 4 20.83 -25.05 -21.88
CA ILE A 4 20.37 -26.35 -22.36
C ILE A 4 20.10 -26.16 -23.85
N PRO A 5 20.76 -26.89 -24.76
CA PRO A 5 20.46 -26.78 -26.17
C PRO A 5 19.06 -27.36 -26.39
N PHE A 6 18.07 -26.48 -26.59
CA PHE A 6 16.68 -26.84 -26.88
C PHE A 6 16.56 -27.77 -28.11
N SER A 7 17.62 -27.88 -28.92
CA SER A 7 17.77 -28.84 -30.01
C SER A 7 17.82 -30.32 -29.59
N LEU A 8 17.93 -30.63 -28.29
CA LEU A 8 17.89 -32.01 -27.77
C LEU A 8 16.49 -32.45 -27.31
N LEU A 9 15.50 -31.55 -27.26
CA LEU A 9 14.15 -31.86 -26.80
C LEU A 9 13.27 -32.30 -27.99
N SER A 10 12.46 -33.34 -27.81
CA SER A 10 11.48 -33.72 -28.82
C SER A 10 10.36 -32.68 -28.93
N PRO A 11 9.70 -32.55 -30.10
CA PRO A 11 8.58 -31.62 -30.27
C PRO A 11 7.46 -31.80 -29.24
N GLU A 12 7.17 -33.05 -28.85
CA GLU A 12 6.16 -33.38 -27.84
C GLU A 12 6.55 -32.87 -26.46
N LEU A 13 7.85 -32.97 -26.11
CA LEU A 13 8.35 -32.48 -24.83
C LEU A 13 8.36 -30.95 -24.79
N ILE A 14 8.65 -30.29 -25.91
CA ILE A 14 8.57 -28.82 -26.05
C ILE A 14 7.12 -28.34 -25.87
N GLN A 15 6.15 -29.02 -26.49
CA GLN A 15 4.72 -28.72 -26.35
C GLN A 15 4.23 -28.97 -24.92
N ASN A 16 4.66 -30.06 -24.28
CA ASN A 16 4.34 -30.34 -22.89
C ASN A 16 4.93 -29.30 -21.93
N ILE A 17 6.16 -28.83 -22.14
CA ILE A 17 6.73 -27.75 -21.32
C ILE A 17 5.94 -26.45 -21.52
N ALA A 18 5.59 -26.13 -22.77
CA ALA A 18 4.82 -24.93 -23.09
C ALA A 18 3.44 -24.90 -22.43
N SER A 19 2.78 -26.06 -22.25
CA SER A 19 1.45 -26.14 -21.62
C SER A 19 1.45 -25.76 -20.12
N PHE A 20 2.60 -25.85 -19.45
CA PHE A 20 2.76 -25.40 -18.05
C PHE A 20 3.12 -23.91 -17.93
N VAL A 21 3.39 -23.22 -19.05
CA VAL A 21 3.80 -21.82 -19.08
C VAL A 21 2.63 -20.97 -19.59
N HIS A 22 2.45 -19.78 -19.01
CA HIS A 22 1.37 -18.88 -19.44
C HIS A 22 1.46 -18.60 -20.96
N PRO A 23 0.34 -18.68 -21.72
CA PRO A 23 0.36 -18.57 -23.19
C PRO A 23 1.07 -17.33 -23.74
N ASN A 24 0.93 -16.17 -23.07
CA ASN A 24 1.65 -14.95 -23.44
C ASN A 24 3.17 -15.09 -23.29
N HIS A 25 3.67 -15.73 -22.23
CA HIS A 25 5.11 -15.97 -22.08
C HIS A 25 5.63 -16.95 -23.14
N VAL A 26 4.81 -17.94 -23.51
CA VAL A 26 5.16 -18.86 -24.59
C VAL A 26 5.28 -18.11 -25.91
N ALA A 27 4.27 -17.32 -26.28
CA ALA A 27 4.23 -16.59 -27.53
C ALA A 27 5.32 -15.51 -27.65
N LEU A 28 5.65 -14.82 -26.55
CA LEU A 28 6.55 -13.66 -26.54
C LEU A 28 8.02 -14.00 -26.31
N GLY A 29 8.32 -15.17 -25.73
CA GLY A 29 9.67 -15.52 -25.31
C GLY A 29 10.05 -16.94 -25.70
N TYR A 30 9.33 -17.92 -25.16
CA TYR A 30 9.71 -19.33 -25.32
C TYR A 30 9.74 -19.76 -26.80
N LYS A 31 8.72 -19.37 -27.57
CA LYS A 31 8.62 -19.61 -29.02
C LYS A 31 9.75 -18.94 -29.81
N LEU A 32 10.32 -17.85 -29.32
CA LEU A 32 11.37 -17.08 -30.00
C LEU A 32 12.78 -17.52 -29.62
N SER A 33 12.92 -18.54 -28.77
CA SER A 33 14.23 -19.00 -28.27
C SER A 33 15.08 -19.72 -29.31
N CYS A 34 14.47 -20.56 -30.17
CA CYS A 34 15.13 -21.18 -31.31
C CYS A 34 14.13 -21.62 -32.39
N LYS A 35 14.63 -21.98 -33.57
CA LYS A 35 13.81 -22.34 -34.74
C LYS A 35 12.98 -23.60 -34.48
N GLU A 36 13.56 -24.59 -33.82
CA GLU A 36 12.93 -25.88 -33.52
C GLU A 36 11.74 -25.71 -32.57
N VAL A 37 11.89 -24.85 -31.54
CA VAL A 37 10.82 -24.49 -30.61
C VAL A 37 9.74 -23.66 -31.30
N ALA A 38 10.13 -22.75 -32.21
CA ALA A 38 9.20 -21.94 -32.99
C ALA A 38 8.29 -22.80 -33.89
N GLU A 39 8.87 -23.81 -34.57
CA GLU A 39 8.15 -24.75 -35.44
C GLU A 39 7.22 -25.65 -34.61
N ALA A 40 7.68 -26.19 -33.49
CA ALA A 40 6.89 -27.07 -32.63
C ALA A 40 5.67 -26.37 -31.98
N LEU A 41 5.75 -25.05 -31.74
CA LEU A 41 4.72 -24.26 -31.06
C LEU A 41 3.94 -23.32 -31.99
N TRP A 42 4.20 -23.38 -33.30
CA TRP A 42 3.67 -22.41 -34.26
C TRP A 42 2.14 -22.34 -34.26
N GLU A 43 1.49 -23.50 -34.35
CA GLU A 43 0.04 -23.60 -34.48
C GLU A 43 -0.71 -23.24 -33.18
N GLN A 44 -0.13 -23.55 -32.02
CA GLN A 44 -0.83 -23.43 -30.73
C GLN A 44 -0.66 -22.05 -30.06
N TYR A 45 0.45 -21.35 -30.29
CA TYR A 45 0.80 -20.10 -29.59
C TYR A 45 1.09 -18.95 -30.58
N HIS A 46 0.14 -18.68 -31.48
CA HIS A 46 0.21 -17.58 -32.45
C HIS A 46 -0.61 -16.34 -32.04
N THR A 47 -1.42 -16.45 -30.98
CA THR A 47 -2.28 -15.37 -30.50
C THR A 47 -1.83 -14.90 -29.12
N ILE A 48 -1.70 -13.58 -28.94
CA ILE A 48 -1.40 -12.96 -27.64
C ILE A 48 -2.71 -12.47 -27.01
N LYS A 49 -3.00 -12.93 -25.80
CA LYS A 49 -4.21 -12.55 -25.06
C LYS A 49 -3.94 -11.28 -24.26
N LEU A 50 -4.61 -10.19 -24.63
CA LEU A 50 -4.49 -8.90 -23.93
C LEU A 50 -5.52 -8.73 -22.81
N ARG A 51 -6.69 -9.34 -22.96
CA ARG A 51 -7.81 -9.20 -22.03
C ARG A 51 -7.81 -10.35 -21.05
N GLY A 52 -7.76 -10.04 -19.76
CA GLY A 52 -7.99 -11.01 -18.70
C GLY A 52 -9.47 -11.18 -18.38
N GLU A 53 -9.76 -12.00 -17.37
CA GLU A 53 -11.12 -12.17 -16.88
C GLU A 53 -11.68 -10.80 -16.44
N PRO A 54 -12.83 -10.37 -16.99
CA PRO A 54 -13.43 -9.11 -16.60
C PRO A 54 -13.77 -9.15 -15.12
N ARG A 55 -13.46 -8.09 -14.38
CA ARG A 55 -13.92 -7.95 -13.00
C ARG A 55 -15.36 -7.48 -13.03
N SER A 56 -16.25 -8.41 -12.73
CA SER A 56 -17.65 -8.14 -12.42
C SER A 56 -17.72 -7.68 -10.97
N LEU A 57 -18.03 -6.41 -10.78
CA LEU A 57 -18.25 -5.86 -9.45
C LEU A 57 -19.77 -5.77 -9.25
N GLU A 58 -20.26 -6.48 -8.24
CA GLU A 58 -21.66 -6.35 -7.84
C GLU A 58 -21.91 -4.91 -7.40
N PRO A 59 -22.85 -4.21 -8.04
CA PRO A 59 -23.13 -2.83 -7.71
C PRO A 59 -23.86 -2.77 -6.37
N TYR A 60 -23.78 -1.60 -5.73
CA TYR A 60 -24.30 -1.36 -4.37
C TYR A 60 -25.84 -1.39 -4.24
N SER A 61 -26.58 -1.60 -5.33
CA SER A 61 -28.04 -1.55 -5.42
C SER A 61 -28.56 -2.64 -6.36
N SER A 62 -29.70 -3.25 -6.04
CA SER A 62 -30.42 -4.18 -6.93
C SER A 62 -31.01 -3.50 -8.18
N GLU A 63 -30.98 -2.17 -8.25
CA GLU A 63 -31.42 -1.37 -9.41
C GLU A 63 -30.25 -0.90 -10.30
N ASP A 64 -29.00 -1.05 -9.86
CA ASP A 64 -27.83 -0.64 -10.65
C ASP A 64 -27.34 -1.78 -11.54
N GLU A 65 -26.94 -1.46 -12.78
CA GLU A 65 -26.34 -2.44 -13.69
C GLU A 65 -24.95 -2.88 -13.19
N LEU A 66 -24.63 -4.15 -13.41
CA LEU A 66 -23.35 -4.76 -13.02
C LEU A 66 -22.16 -3.97 -13.59
N ILE A 67 -21.24 -3.52 -12.74
CA ILE A 67 -20.06 -2.78 -13.20
C ILE A 67 -19.05 -3.80 -13.73
N VAL A 68 -18.96 -3.91 -15.05
CA VAL A 68 -18.01 -4.81 -15.72
C VAL A 68 -16.76 -4.01 -16.14
N VAL A 69 -15.66 -4.21 -15.42
CA VAL A 69 -14.40 -3.51 -15.70
C VAL A 69 -13.49 -4.36 -16.58
N ALA A 70 -12.90 -3.73 -17.60
CA ALA A 70 -11.86 -4.37 -18.41
C ALA A 70 -10.55 -4.45 -17.62
N VAL A 71 -9.96 -5.63 -17.51
CA VAL A 71 -8.65 -5.80 -16.88
C VAL A 71 -7.70 -6.47 -17.86
N ALA A 72 -6.47 -5.97 -17.91
CA ALA A 72 -5.36 -6.56 -18.65
C ALA A 72 -5.05 -7.98 -18.18
N GLU A 73 -4.79 -8.89 -19.12
CA GLU A 73 -4.21 -10.19 -18.77
C GLU A 73 -2.76 -9.99 -18.31
N GLN A 74 -2.39 -10.65 -17.22
CA GLN A 74 -1.01 -10.69 -16.74
C GLN A 74 -0.40 -12.05 -17.06
N PRO A 75 0.81 -12.10 -17.63
CA PRO A 75 1.72 -11.01 -17.95
C PRO A 75 1.31 -10.20 -19.19
N TRP A 76 1.37 -8.86 -19.09
CA TRP A 76 1.10 -7.96 -20.20
C TRP A 76 2.27 -7.90 -21.21
N PRO A 77 2.01 -7.92 -22.54
CA PRO A 77 3.05 -7.88 -23.58
C PRO A 77 3.65 -6.47 -23.77
N GLY A 78 4.19 -5.84 -22.72
CA GLY A 78 4.55 -4.41 -22.70
C GLY A 78 5.38 -3.91 -23.89
N ALA A 79 6.59 -4.44 -24.08
CA ALA A 79 7.52 -3.97 -25.11
C ALA A 79 7.01 -4.24 -26.54
N VAL A 80 6.48 -5.43 -26.80
CA VAL A 80 5.96 -5.83 -28.11
C VAL A 80 4.69 -5.06 -28.46
N PHE A 81 3.81 -4.86 -27.47
CA PHE A 81 2.62 -4.04 -27.62
C PHE A 81 3.01 -2.60 -27.98
N ALA A 82 3.91 -1.98 -27.21
CA ALA A 82 4.33 -0.62 -27.47
C ALA A 82 4.98 -0.49 -28.85
N ALA A 83 5.83 -1.43 -29.28
CA ALA A 83 6.47 -1.41 -30.58
C ALA A 83 5.44 -1.43 -31.74
N HIS A 84 4.43 -2.30 -31.65
CA HIS A 84 3.40 -2.41 -32.67
C HIS A 84 2.43 -1.21 -32.65
N TRP A 85 1.89 -0.88 -31.48
CA TRP A 85 0.80 0.10 -31.33
C TRP A 85 1.27 1.56 -31.18
N ARG A 86 2.57 1.85 -31.18
CA ARG A 86 3.10 3.24 -31.28
C ARG A 86 2.91 3.87 -32.66
N GLN A 87 2.57 3.09 -33.67
CA GLN A 87 2.31 3.60 -35.01
C GLN A 87 0.82 3.86 -35.17
N SER A 88 0.42 4.84 -35.99
CA SER A 88 -1.00 5.13 -36.22
C SER A 88 -1.71 4.08 -37.08
N GLU A 89 -0.95 3.35 -37.91
CA GLU A 89 -1.48 2.42 -38.92
C GLU A 89 -2.27 1.25 -38.33
N PRO A 90 -1.81 0.57 -37.25
CA PRO A 90 -2.56 -0.53 -36.62
C PRO A 90 -3.87 -0.09 -35.98
N TRP A 91 -4.02 1.19 -35.61
CA TRP A 91 -5.25 1.71 -35.03
C TRP A 91 -6.33 2.00 -36.08
N ARG A 92 -5.95 2.34 -37.32
CA ARG A 92 -6.88 2.70 -38.40
C ARG A 92 -7.99 1.66 -38.65
N PRO A 93 -7.69 0.34 -38.76
CA PRO A 93 -8.73 -0.66 -39.01
C PRO A 93 -9.63 -0.92 -37.80
N LEU A 94 -9.25 -0.48 -36.61
CA LEU A 94 -10.05 -0.72 -35.40
C LEU A 94 -11.28 0.18 -35.34
N SER A 95 -12.41 -0.43 -34.98
CA SER A 95 -13.63 0.30 -34.61
C SER A 95 -13.42 1.13 -33.35
N ARG A 96 -14.26 2.17 -33.16
CA ARG A 96 -14.24 3.02 -31.96
C ARG A 96 -14.29 2.21 -30.66
N TRP A 97 -15.11 1.16 -30.61
CA TRP A 97 -15.23 0.28 -29.45
C TRP A 97 -13.96 -0.52 -29.16
N GLN A 98 -13.30 -1.05 -30.18
CA GLN A 98 -12.05 -1.79 -30.01
C GLN A 98 -10.93 -0.88 -29.53
N ARG A 99 -10.84 0.35 -30.04
CA ARG A 99 -9.86 1.35 -29.57
C ARG A 99 -10.09 1.72 -28.11
N LEU A 100 -11.34 1.94 -27.71
CA LEU A 100 -11.71 2.20 -26.31
C LEU A 100 -11.35 1.01 -25.41
N ARG A 101 -11.63 -0.22 -25.86
CA ARG A 101 -11.31 -1.43 -25.11
C ARG A 101 -9.80 -1.59 -24.91
N LEU A 102 -9.00 -1.34 -25.95
CA LEU A 102 -7.54 -1.37 -25.85
C LEU A 102 -7.02 -0.30 -24.88
N LEU A 103 -7.59 0.90 -24.90
CA LEU A 103 -7.25 1.96 -23.95
C LEU A 103 -7.50 1.49 -22.50
N CYS A 104 -8.66 0.90 -22.21
CA CYS A 104 -8.98 0.34 -20.89
C CYS A 104 -8.00 -0.78 -20.46
N LEU A 105 -7.61 -1.66 -21.39
CA LEU A 105 -6.63 -2.71 -21.09
C LEU A 105 -5.24 -2.12 -20.81
N THR A 106 -4.80 -1.14 -21.60
CA THR A 106 -3.51 -0.47 -21.37
C THR A 106 -3.49 0.35 -20.08
N ALA A 107 -4.65 0.84 -19.64
CA ALA A 107 -4.81 1.54 -18.37
C ALA A 107 -4.73 0.59 -17.16
N SER A 108 -5.03 -0.69 -17.33
CA SER A 108 -4.97 -1.71 -16.27
C SER A 108 -3.72 -2.59 -16.34
N SER A 109 -2.78 -2.29 -17.25
CA SER A 109 -1.62 -3.15 -17.53
C SER A 109 -0.38 -2.85 -16.69
N ARG A 110 -0.34 -1.71 -15.97
CA ARG A 110 0.84 -1.25 -15.22
C ARG A 110 2.08 -1.03 -16.09
N HIS A 111 1.87 -0.68 -17.37
CA HIS A 111 2.95 -0.42 -18.32
C HIS A 111 2.76 0.95 -19.00
N PRO A 112 3.35 2.03 -18.44
CA PRO A 112 3.15 3.40 -18.92
C PRO A 112 3.39 3.59 -20.43
N PRO A 113 4.43 3.01 -21.06
CA PRO A 113 4.64 3.18 -22.51
C PRO A 113 3.53 2.59 -23.38
N SER A 114 2.77 1.60 -22.89
CA SER A 114 1.61 1.06 -23.62
C SER A 114 0.40 1.98 -23.50
N LEU A 115 0.20 2.59 -22.32
CA LEU A 115 -0.84 3.59 -22.10
C LEU A 115 -0.60 4.85 -22.93
N ASP A 116 0.65 5.32 -23.00
CA ASP A 116 1.02 6.47 -23.84
C ASP A 116 0.75 6.23 -25.32
N ALA A 117 1.12 5.06 -25.83
CA ALA A 117 0.85 4.67 -27.21
C ALA A 117 -0.66 4.63 -27.50
N ALA A 118 -1.45 4.11 -26.56
CA ALA A 118 -2.90 4.09 -26.66
C ALA A 118 -3.50 5.50 -26.65
N LEU A 119 -3.07 6.37 -25.74
CA LEU A 119 -3.57 7.74 -25.64
C LEU A 119 -3.20 8.60 -26.87
N ALA A 120 -2.05 8.35 -27.50
CA ALA A 120 -1.61 9.08 -28.68
C ALA A 120 -2.44 8.77 -29.94
N HIS A 121 -3.02 7.57 -30.04
CA HIS A 121 -3.59 7.06 -31.29
C HIS A 121 -5.02 6.51 -31.19
N CYS A 122 -5.59 6.37 -29.99
CA CYS A 122 -6.95 5.84 -29.85
C CYS A 122 -7.99 6.73 -30.53
N GLY A 123 -7.80 8.06 -30.51
CA GLY A 123 -8.73 9.02 -31.10
C GLY A 123 -10.14 8.92 -30.53
N VAL A 124 -10.28 8.39 -29.31
CA VAL A 124 -11.54 8.28 -28.57
C VAL A 124 -11.44 9.22 -27.37
N ASP A 125 -12.53 9.94 -27.07
CA ASP A 125 -12.64 10.69 -25.82
C ASP A 125 -12.32 9.76 -24.65
N ILE A 126 -11.47 10.23 -23.73
CA ILE A 126 -11.14 9.48 -22.53
C ILE A 126 -12.44 9.37 -21.73
N LYS A 127 -13.07 8.20 -21.76
CA LYS A 127 -14.29 7.92 -20.99
C LYS A 127 -13.91 7.36 -19.62
N GLY A 128 -14.82 7.49 -18.65
CA GLY A 128 -14.67 6.94 -17.30
C GLY A 128 -14.26 5.46 -17.27
N GLY A 129 -14.57 4.68 -18.32
CA GLY A 129 -14.14 3.28 -18.46
C GLY A 129 -12.63 3.03 -18.41
N ALA A 130 -11.78 3.90 -18.98
CA ALA A 130 -10.32 3.71 -18.91
C ALA A 130 -9.80 3.96 -17.49
N LEU A 131 -10.40 4.95 -16.82
CA LEU A 131 -10.08 5.31 -15.45
C LEU A 131 -10.55 4.25 -14.46
N MET A 132 -11.74 3.68 -14.65
CA MET A 132 -12.25 2.52 -13.91
C MET A 132 -11.32 1.31 -14.05
N SER A 133 -10.81 1.06 -15.25
CA SER A 133 -9.84 -0.03 -15.48
C SER A 133 -8.52 0.19 -14.74
N ALA A 134 -7.95 1.39 -14.80
CA ALA A 134 -6.76 1.72 -14.02
C ALA A 134 -7.01 1.61 -12.50
N ALA A 135 -8.17 2.10 -12.05
CA ALA A 135 -8.61 2.04 -10.67
C ALA A 135 -8.78 0.61 -10.16
N ALA A 136 -9.45 -0.24 -10.93
CA ALA A 136 -9.60 -1.65 -10.59
C ALA A 136 -8.27 -2.39 -10.55
N ALA A 137 -7.27 -1.94 -11.32
CA ALA A 137 -5.93 -2.51 -11.31
C ALA A 137 -5.00 -1.89 -10.24
N GLY A 138 -5.45 -0.85 -9.53
CA GLY A 138 -4.64 -0.11 -8.55
C GLY A 138 -3.48 0.68 -9.15
N ASP A 139 -3.54 1.01 -10.44
CA ASP A 139 -2.47 1.71 -11.16
C ASP A 139 -2.59 3.24 -10.98
N LEU A 140 -1.93 3.74 -9.93
CA LEU A 140 -1.97 5.16 -9.55
C LEU A 140 -1.39 6.09 -10.62
N GLU A 141 -0.33 5.66 -11.32
CA GLU A 141 0.33 6.48 -12.34
C GLU A 141 -0.54 6.59 -13.59
N ALA A 142 -1.17 5.50 -14.01
CA ALA A 142 -2.17 5.51 -15.07
C ALA A 142 -3.37 6.40 -14.69
N CYS A 143 -3.89 6.28 -13.46
CA CYS A 143 -4.97 7.12 -12.99
C CYS A 143 -4.61 8.62 -13.00
N ARG A 144 -3.40 8.99 -12.55
CA ARG A 144 -2.90 10.38 -12.61
C ARG A 144 -2.80 10.90 -14.03
N THR A 145 -2.27 10.08 -14.94
CA THR A 145 -2.08 10.46 -16.35
C THR A 145 -3.40 10.67 -17.06
N LEU A 146 -4.37 9.78 -16.83
CA LEU A 146 -5.73 9.91 -17.37
C LEU A 146 -6.45 11.12 -16.77
N TYR A 147 -6.35 11.32 -15.46
CA TYR A 147 -6.96 12.44 -14.75
C TYR A 147 -6.41 13.80 -15.19
N GLY A 148 -5.09 13.92 -15.34
CA GLY A 148 -4.43 15.16 -15.77
C GLY A 148 -4.80 15.58 -17.20
N ARG A 149 -5.24 14.64 -18.05
CA ARG A 149 -5.64 14.92 -19.43
C ARG A 149 -7.10 15.30 -19.60
N ASP A 150 -8.01 14.71 -18.82
CA ASP A 150 -9.42 15.11 -18.83
C ASP A 150 -10.05 14.97 -17.44
N GLN A 151 -10.17 16.12 -16.76
CA GLN A 151 -10.76 16.22 -15.43
C GLN A 151 -12.26 15.88 -15.41
N ARG A 152 -12.92 15.78 -16.56
CA ARG A 152 -14.33 15.36 -16.68
C ARG A 152 -14.50 13.84 -16.72
N CYS A 153 -13.40 13.08 -16.77
CA CYS A 153 -13.42 11.62 -16.63
C CYS A 153 -13.74 11.15 -15.21
N LEU A 154 -13.86 12.10 -14.27
CA LEU A 154 -14.19 11.89 -12.86
C LEU A 154 -15.65 11.42 -12.75
N ASP A 155 -15.84 10.12 -12.99
CA ASP A 155 -17.11 9.45 -12.83
C ASP A 155 -17.22 8.91 -11.39
N LYS A 156 -18.41 9.06 -10.79
CA LYS A 156 -18.77 8.52 -9.47
C LYS A 156 -18.43 7.03 -9.36
N GLN A 157 -18.51 6.32 -10.49
CA GLN A 157 -18.21 4.91 -10.63
C GLN A 157 -16.70 4.60 -10.52
N GLY A 158 -15.80 5.50 -10.94
CA GLY A 158 -14.34 5.30 -10.83
C GLY A 158 -13.85 5.25 -9.38
N ALA A 159 -14.37 6.14 -8.54
CA ALA A 159 -14.12 6.11 -7.10
C ALA A 159 -14.74 4.86 -6.45
N ALA A 160 -15.97 4.50 -6.82
CA ALA A 160 -16.61 3.28 -6.29
C ALA A 160 -15.79 2.01 -6.63
N VAL A 161 -15.29 1.89 -7.85
CA VAL A 161 -14.43 0.77 -8.29
C VAL A 161 -13.12 0.73 -7.51
N ALA A 162 -12.45 1.88 -7.31
CA ALA A 162 -11.22 1.93 -6.51
C ALA A 162 -11.46 1.49 -5.05
N GLY A 163 -12.60 1.88 -4.47
CA GLY A 163 -13.01 1.47 -3.12
C GLY A 163 -13.32 -0.02 -3.04
N LEU A 164 -14.16 -0.54 -3.95
CA LEU A 164 -14.54 -1.96 -4.01
C LEU A 164 -13.35 -2.90 -4.27
N THR A 165 -12.30 -2.40 -4.91
CA THR A 165 -11.08 -3.18 -5.18
C THR A 165 -9.97 -2.97 -4.16
N GLY A 166 -10.21 -2.17 -3.10
CA GLY A 166 -9.26 -1.96 -2.01
C GLY A 166 -8.05 -1.07 -2.36
N HIS A 167 -8.10 -0.32 -3.46
CA HIS A 167 -6.99 0.49 -3.96
C HIS A 167 -7.08 1.95 -3.47
N LEU A 168 -6.86 2.14 -2.17
CA LEU A 168 -7.07 3.40 -1.42
C LEU A 168 -6.25 4.59 -1.94
N ALA A 169 -5.03 4.38 -2.43
CA ALA A 169 -4.22 5.47 -3.02
C ALA A 169 -4.86 6.04 -4.29
N VAL A 170 -5.53 5.19 -5.06
CA VAL A 170 -6.27 5.55 -6.26
C VAL A 170 -7.63 6.14 -5.91
N TYR A 171 -8.28 5.63 -4.86
CA TYR A 171 -9.49 6.21 -4.29
C TYR A 171 -9.27 7.65 -3.79
N ALA A 172 -8.16 7.90 -3.09
CA ALA A 172 -7.77 9.23 -2.62
C ALA A 172 -7.44 10.19 -3.78
N LEU A 173 -6.85 9.68 -4.88
CA LEU A 173 -6.60 10.46 -6.10
C LEU A 173 -7.89 11.04 -6.70
N PHE A 174 -9.01 10.30 -6.65
CA PHE A 174 -10.28 10.75 -7.21
C PHE A 174 -11.00 11.80 -6.39
N GLY A 175 -10.51 12.10 -5.20
CA GLY A 175 -10.95 13.22 -4.41
C GLY A 175 -12.46 13.28 -4.20
N CYS A 176 -12.98 12.46 -3.30
CA CYS A 176 -14.41 12.32 -3.05
C CYS A 176 -15.11 13.69 -2.87
N PRO A 177 -16.00 14.10 -3.79
CA PRO A 177 -16.88 15.25 -3.59
C PRO A 177 -17.86 14.96 -2.45
N LEU A 178 -18.12 15.96 -1.63
CA LEU A 178 -18.99 15.88 -0.46
C LEU A 178 -20.41 15.37 -0.81
N GLU A 179 -20.90 15.66 -2.03
CA GLU A 179 -22.23 15.24 -2.48
C GLU A 179 -22.34 13.73 -2.75
N LEU A 180 -21.23 12.99 -2.81
CA LEU A 180 -21.21 11.53 -2.94
C LEU A 180 -21.20 10.80 -1.59
N LEU A 181 -20.64 11.44 -0.56
CA LEU A 181 -20.59 10.90 0.80
C LEU A 181 -21.96 10.97 1.49
N GLN A 182 -22.73 12.03 1.22
CA GLN A 182 -23.99 12.29 1.93
C GLN A 182 -25.14 11.31 1.62
N PRO A 183 -25.38 10.88 0.37
CA PRO A 183 -26.49 9.95 0.04
C PRO A 183 -26.20 8.50 0.43
N ASN A 184 -24.93 8.10 0.44
CA ASN A 184 -24.51 6.72 0.72
C ASN A 184 -24.25 6.45 2.22
N ARG A 185 -24.40 7.50 3.05
CA ARG A 185 -24.26 7.56 4.52
C ARG A 185 -24.93 6.41 5.27
N GLY A 186 -26.16 6.04 4.92
CA GLY A 186 -26.94 5.04 5.66
C GLY A 186 -26.64 3.58 5.27
N LYS A 187 -26.07 3.36 4.09
CA LYS A 187 -25.88 2.01 3.52
C LYS A 187 -24.45 1.51 3.70
N TRP A 188 -23.47 2.42 3.82
CA TRP A 188 -22.10 2.08 4.20
C TRP A 188 -21.97 1.71 5.68
N ALA A 189 -22.75 2.32 6.56
CA ALA A 189 -22.78 1.95 7.99
C ALA A 189 -23.25 0.50 8.25
N LEU A 190 -23.93 -0.15 7.29
CA LEU A 190 -24.56 -1.46 7.46
C LEU A 190 -23.71 -2.65 6.96
N ASN A 191 -22.67 -2.40 6.15
CA ASN A 191 -21.79 -3.46 5.58
C ASN A 191 -20.30 -3.30 5.95
N LEU A 192 -19.97 -2.37 6.85
CA LEU A 192 -18.60 -2.05 7.21
C LEU A 192 -18.31 -2.53 8.64
N GLU A 193 -17.87 -3.79 8.76
CA GLU A 193 -17.17 -4.23 9.96
C GLU A 193 -15.83 -3.47 10.05
N TYR A 194 -15.75 -2.52 11.00
CA TYR A 194 -14.56 -1.83 11.56
C TYR A 194 -13.56 -1.12 10.61
N THR A 195 -13.39 -1.56 9.38
CA THR A 195 -12.30 -1.17 8.46
C THR A 195 -12.65 0.00 7.53
N GLY A 196 -13.91 0.13 7.08
CA GLY A 196 -14.28 1.18 6.12
C GLY A 196 -14.32 2.59 6.70
N MET A 197 -14.60 2.74 8.00
CA MET A 197 -14.58 4.04 8.67
C MET A 197 -13.14 4.52 8.89
N GLN A 198 -12.23 3.61 9.24
CA GLN A 198 -10.78 3.85 9.24
C GLN A 198 -10.26 4.22 7.84
N GLN A 199 -10.76 3.57 6.78
CA GLN A 199 -10.38 3.90 5.39
C GLN A 199 -10.83 5.29 4.93
N LEU A 200 -12.02 5.76 5.32
CA LEU A 200 -12.48 7.12 5.06
C LEU A 200 -11.69 8.17 5.86
N LEU A 201 -11.29 7.83 7.09
CA LEU A 201 -10.46 8.65 7.96
C LEU A 201 -9.01 8.75 7.45
N TRP A 202 -8.42 7.65 6.97
CA TRP A 202 -7.11 7.62 6.30
C TRP A 202 -7.12 8.39 4.98
N ALA A 203 -8.19 8.29 4.18
CA ALA A 203 -8.36 9.12 2.98
C ALA A 203 -8.52 10.61 3.32
N ALA A 204 -9.13 10.93 4.47
CA ALA A 204 -9.25 12.30 4.95
C ALA A 204 -7.93 12.88 5.47
N ALA A 205 -7.05 12.04 6.00
CA ALA A 205 -5.77 12.41 6.59
C ALA A 205 -4.57 12.36 5.60
N SER A 206 -4.78 11.89 4.35
CA SER A 206 -3.75 11.69 3.32
C SER A 206 -2.73 12.86 3.18
N PRO A 207 -1.41 12.57 3.08
CA PRO A 207 -0.33 13.58 3.07
C PRO A 207 -0.14 14.25 1.71
N THR A 208 -1.15 14.29 0.84
CA THR A 208 -1.02 15.05 -0.39
C THR A 208 -0.83 16.53 -0.02
N PRO A 209 0.27 17.20 -0.42
CA PRO A 209 0.67 18.52 0.11
C PRO A 209 -0.39 19.61 -0.02
N ASP A 210 -1.29 19.49 -1.00
CA ASP A 210 -2.40 20.42 -1.21
C ASP A 210 -3.65 20.10 -0.37
N TRP A 211 -3.74 18.91 0.22
CA TRP A 211 -4.97 18.34 0.80
C TRP A 211 -5.00 18.36 2.32
N SER A 212 -3.89 18.05 2.98
CA SER A 212 -3.77 18.09 4.45
C SER A 212 -4.08 19.48 5.02
N ALA A 213 -3.72 20.54 4.30
CA ALA A 213 -3.98 21.92 4.69
C ALA A 213 -5.39 22.44 4.31
N LYS A 214 -6.00 21.94 3.21
CA LYS A 214 -7.26 22.51 2.68
C LYS A 214 -8.54 21.82 3.18
N TYR A 215 -8.48 20.53 3.52
CA TYR A 215 -9.72 19.75 3.69
C TYR A 215 -9.76 18.84 4.93
N PHE A 216 -8.72 18.79 5.76
CA PHE A 216 -8.74 18.02 7.01
C PHE A 216 -9.78 18.59 8.00
N LEU A 217 -9.72 19.90 8.24
CA LEU A 217 -10.64 20.62 9.15
C LEU A 217 -12.13 20.51 8.73
N PRO A 218 -12.50 20.81 7.47
CA PRO A 218 -13.89 20.73 7.03
C PRO A 218 -14.44 19.29 7.03
N ARG A 219 -13.58 18.28 6.87
CA ARG A 219 -13.97 16.86 6.91
C ARG A 219 -14.20 16.36 8.33
N LEU A 220 -13.37 16.74 9.30
CA LEU A 220 -13.62 16.45 10.71
C LEU A 220 -14.89 17.15 11.20
N GLN A 221 -15.12 18.39 10.76
CA GLN A 221 -16.37 19.11 11.02
C GLN A 221 -17.59 18.38 10.42
N LEU A 222 -17.47 17.84 9.20
CA LEU A 222 -18.52 17.01 8.60
C LEU A 222 -18.78 15.75 9.43
N LEU A 223 -17.74 14.99 9.77
CA LEU A 223 -17.87 13.75 10.55
C LEU A 223 -18.51 13.99 11.93
N ALA A 224 -18.15 15.09 12.59
CA ALA A 224 -18.79 15.53 13.83
C ALA A 224 -20.29 15.85 13.62
N ASN A 225 -20.65 16.49 12.51
CA ASN A 225 -22.05 16.77 12.15
C ASN A 225 -22.84 15.50 11.79
N LEU A 226 -22.17 14.40 11.42
CA LEU A 226 -22.81 13.13 11.07
C LEU A 226 -23.24 12.32 12.31
N GLY A 227 -22.96 12.80 13.52
CA GLY A 227 -23.33 12.14 14.77
C GLY A 227 -22.36 11.05 15.21
N VAL A 228 -21.14 11.04 14.65
CA VAL A 228 -20.07 10.16 15.14
C VAL A 228 -19.78 10.51 16.58
N GLU A 229 -19.61 9.48 17.41
CA GLU A 229 -19.26 9.67 18.81
C GLU A 229 -17.89 10.36 18.93
N PRO A 230 -17.77 11.46 19.71
CA PRO A 230 -16.56 12.29 19.75
C PRO A 230 -15.30 11.52 20.11
N ALA A 231 -15.42 10.53 21.00
CA ALA A 231 -14.31 9.66 21.39
C ALA A 231 -13.77 8.84 20.21
N HIS A 232 -14.64 8.20 19.44
CA HIS A 232 -14.25 7.43 18.25
C HIS A 232 -13.65 8.32 17.16
N LEU A 233 -14.17 9.54 17.00
CA LEU A 233 -13.64 10.48 16.02
C LEU A 233 -12.24 10.97 16.43
N LEU A 234 -12.03 11.27 17.72
CA LEU A 234 -10.75 11.72 18.24
C LEU A 234 -9.69 10.61 18.14
N GLN A 235 -10.05 9.38 18.52
CA GLN A 235 -9.18 8.21 18.35
C GLN A 235 -8.78 8.04 16.89
N ALA A 236 -9.75 7.92 15.97
CA ALA A 236 -9.45 7.61 14.59
C ALA A 236 -8.71 8.74 13.85
N ALA A 237 -8.98 10.01 14.21
CA ALA A 237 -8.21 11.14 13.69
C ALA A 237 -6.75 11.11 14.16
N SER A 238 -6.52 10.68 15.40
CA SER A 238 -5.19 10.59 16.00
C SER A 238 -4.39 9.41 15.44
N GLU A 239 -5.00 8.23 15.30
CA GLU A 239 -4.42 7.09 14.59
C GLU A 239 -4.03 7.47 13.16
N ALA A 240 -4.91 8.19 12.44
CA ALA A 240 -4.64 8.61 11.07
C ALA A 240 -3.50 9.65 10.99
N ALA A 241 -3.43 10.59 11.92
CA ALA A 241 -2.33 11.54 12.01
C ALA A 241 -0.98 10.83 12.28
N GLY A 242 -0.99 9.85 13.18
CA GLY A 242 0.16 9.00 13.50
C GLY A 242 0.64 8.17 12.31
N ALA A 243 -0.26 7.41 11.69
CA ALA A 243 0.04 6.54 10.56
C ALA A 243 0.66 7.28 9.36
N ILE A 244 0.26 8.53 9.15
CA ILE A 244 0.70 9.35 8.01
C ILE A 244 1.97 10.13 8.32
N GLY A 245 2.35 10.24 9.59
CA GLY A 245 3.54 10.98 10.01
C GLY A 245 3.39 12.50 9.92
N SER A 246 2.16 13.01 9.88
CA SER A 246 1.89 14.45 9.76
C SER A 246 1.90 15.11 11.13
N THR A 247 2.99 15.81 11.47
CA THR A 247 3.10 16.57 12.71
C THR A 247 2.02 17.64 12.82
N THR A 248 1.67 18.33 11.74
CA THR A 248 0.60 19.34 11.74
C THR A 248 -0.78 18.73 12.04
N ALA A 249 -1.09 17.55 11.51
CA ALA A 249 -2.35 16.87 11.84
C ALA A 249 -2.35 16.36 13.29
N ALA A 250 -1.20 15.92 13.78
CA ALA A 250 -1.01 15.51 15.17
C ALA A 250 -1.26 16.67 16.14
N GLU A 251 -0.66 17.84 15.89
CA GLU A 251 -0.89 19.05 16.69
C GLU A 251 -2.36 19.46 16.69
N PHE A 252 -3.01 19.42 15.52
CA PHE A 252 -4.43 19.70 15.42
C PHE A 252 -5.29 18.75 16.28
N CYS A 253 -4.98 17.45 16.25
CA CYS A 253 -5.73 16.44 17.04
C CYS A 253 -5.54 16.64 18.55
N LEU A 254 -4.36 17.10 18.97
CA LEU A 254 -4.05 17.34 20.39
C LEU A 254 -4.63 18.66 20.91
N ASP A 255 -4.56 19.73 20.10
CA ASP A 255 -4.80 21.10 20.57
C ASP A 255 -6.20 21.61 20.21
N GLU A 256 -6.66 21.37 18.97
CA GLU A 256 -7.83 22.05 18.41
C GLU A 256 -9.06 21.15 18.31
N LEU A 257 -8.89 19.87 17.96
CA LEU A 257 -10.00 18.93 17.73
C LEU A 257 -10.86 18.69 18.98
N PRO A 258 -10.31 18.49 20.20
CA PRO A 258 -11.13 18.28 21.39
C PRO A 258 -12.02 19.50 21.68
N ALA A 259 -11.47 20.71 21.56
CA ALA A 259 -12.21 21.95 21.77
C ALA A 259 -13.32 22.14 20.74
N LEU A 260 -13.06 21.84 19.46
CA LEU A 260 -14.05 21.91 18.39
C LEU A 260 -15.20 20.92 18.61
N LEU A 261 -14.91 19.70 19.06
CA LEU A 261 -15.92 18.69 19.35
C LEU A 261 -16.82 19.10 20.53
N LEU A 262 -16.22 19.66 21.59
CA LEU A 262 -16.94 20.19 22.74
C LEU A 262 -17.85 21.36 22.35
N GLN A 263 -17.32 22.35 21.60
CA GLN A 263 -18.11 23.51 21.15
C GLN A 263 -19.32 23.12 20.30
N ARG A 264 -19.16 22.16 19.39
CA ARG A 264 -20.23 21.71 18.49
C ARG A 264 -21.32 20.91 19.21
N ARG A 265 -20.96 20.05 20.16
CA ARG A 265 -21.93 19.29 20.96
C ARG A 265 -22.64 20.18 21.98
N ALA A 266 -21.94 21.13 22.60
CA ALA A 266 -22.56 22.11 23.50
C ALA A 266 -23.62 22.97 22.79
N ALA A 267 -23.43 23.26 21.49
CA ALA A 267 -24.43 23.92 20.66
C ALA A 267 -25.65 23.04 20.33
N ALA A 268 -25.49 21.70 20.33
CA ALA A 268 -26.56 20.74 20.05
C ALA A 268 -27.37 20.34 21.31
N ALA A 269 -26.75 20.35 22.50
CA ALA A 269 -27.39 20.02 23.77
C ALA A 269 -26.71 20.72 24.97
N PRO A 270 -27.24 21.86 25.45
CA PRO A 270 -26.66 22.59 26.59
C PRO A 270 -27.01 21.94 27.94
N GLY A 271 -26.11 22.05 28.93
CA GLY A 271 -26.36 21.64 30.31
C GLY A 271 -25.64 20.34 30.73
N ARG A 272 -26.33 19.46 31.47
CA ARG A 272 -25.71 18.23 32.04
C ARG A 272 -25.20 17.25 30.98
N GLU A 273 -25.76 17.28 29.77
CA GLU A 273 -25.25 16.47 28.66
C GLU A 273 -23.86 16.97 28.25
N ALA A 274 -23.63 18.28 28.10
CA ALA A 274 -22.31 18.84 27.78
C ALA A 274 -21.22 18.43 28.79
N GLN A 275 -21.53 18.39 30.09
CA GLN A 275 -20.59 17.90 31.12
C GLN A 275 -20.30 16.40 30.97
N ARG A 276 -21.33 15.58 30.72
CA ARG A 276 -21.18 14.15 30.49
C ARG A 276 -20.31 13.85 29.27
N TRP A 277 -20.41 14.66 28.22
CA TRP A 277 -19.57 14.53 27.02
C TRP A 277 -18.10 14.89 27.30
N GLN A 278 -17.85 15.88 28.15
CA GLN A 278 -16.51 16.27 28.55
C GLN A 278 -15.81 15.16 29.35
N GLU A 279 -16.56 14.42 30.16
CA GLU A 279 -16.08 13.24 30.90
C GLU A 279 -15.88 12.00 30.00
N GLN A 280 -16.48 11.95 28.80
CA GLN A 280 -16.39 10.83 27.86
C GLN A 280 -15.29 10.99 26.80
N LEU A 281 -14.70 12.19 26.69
CA LEU A 281 -13.57 12.37 25.77
C LEU A 281 -12.34 11.64 26.30
N PRO A 282 -11.56 10.98 25.43
CA PRO A 282 -10.28 10.39 25.80
C PRO A 282 -9.40 11.42 26.50
N ALA A 283 -8.66 10.99 27.52
CA ALA A 283 -7.66 11.84 28.13
C ALA A 283 -6.58 12.17 27.09
N GLN A 284 -5.88 13.28 27.26
CA GLN A 284 -4.83 13.67 26.32
C GLN A 284 -3.76 12.59 26.17
N GLY A 285 -3.46 11.84 27.24
CA GLY A 285 -2.57 10.68 27.20
C GLY A 285 -3.07 9.55 26.28
N ASP A 286 -4.38 9.26 26.29
CA ASP A 286 -4.98 8.24 25.41
C ASP A 286 -4.87 8.67 23.94
N VAL A 287 -5.11 9.95 23.66
CA VAL A 287 -4.98 10.52 22.30
C VAL A 287 -3.54 10.40 21.79
N MET A 288 -2.56 10.66 22.66
CA MET A 288 -1.15 10.49 22.35
C MET A 288 -0.78 9.02 22.15
N GLU A 289 -1.31 8.09 22.94
CA GLU A 289 -1.09 6.64 22.80
C GLU A 289 -1.59 6.13 21.44
N PHE A 290 -2.84 6.46 21.07
CA PHE A 290 -3.40 6.06 19.76
C PHE A 290 -2.54 6.53 18.58
N MET A 291 -1.99 7.74 18.71
CA MET A 291 -1.13 8.33 17.70
C MET A 291 0.27 7.68 17.68
N ALA A 292 0.81 7.36 18.86
CA ALA A 292 2.11 6.74 19.00
C ALA A 292 2.12 5.30 18.47
N GLU A 293 1.08 4.52 18.73
CA GLU A 293 0.93 3.15 18.20
C GLU A 293 0.89 3.16 16.66
N ALA A 294 0.01 3.98 16.08
CA ALA A 294 -0.13 4.08 14.63
C ALA A 294 1.14 4.63 13.94
N ALA A 295 1.82 5.61 14.56
CA ALA A 295 3.10 6.12 14.07
C ALA A 295 4.20 5.06 14.13
N ALA A 296 4.21 4.21 15.17
CA ALA A 296 5.18 3.13 15.29
C ALA A 296 4.97 2.06 14.20
N GLU A 297 3.72 1.63 13.98
CA GLU A 297 3.36 0.67 12.92
C GLU A 297 3.81 1.15 11.53
N ASN A 298 3.67 2.44 11.26
CA ASN A 298 3.95 3.04 9.96
C ASN A 298 5.35 3.66 9.83
N GLN A 299 6.26 3.39 10.77
CA GLN A 299 7.64 3.87 10.77
C GLN A 299 7.80 5.42 10.79
N GLN A 300 6.88 6.14 11.43
CA GLN A 300 6.79 7.61 11.42
C GLN A 300 7.46 8.29 12.63
N VAL A 301 8.78 8.42 12.61
CA VAL A 301 9.57 9.01 13.73
C VAL A 301 9.21 10.48 14.03
N ALA A 302 8.82 11.25 13.02
CA ALA A 302 8.52 12.68 13.20
C ALA A 302 7.37 12.92 14.21
N VAL A 303 6.34 12.07 14.16
CA VAL A 303 5.21 12.15 15.10
C VAL A 303 5.60 11.65 16.47
N LEU A 304 6.38 10.56 16.59
CA LEU A 304 6.88 10.09 17.88
C LEU A 304 7.73 11.15 18.60
N ARG A 305 8.62 11.84 17.87
CA ARG A 305 9.40 12.97 18.42
C ARG A 305 8.51 14.13 18.87
N LEU A 306 7.47 14.46 18.10
CA LEU A 306 6.49 15.46 18.50
C LEU A 306 5.79 15.06 19.80
N LEU A 307 5.31 13.82 19.91
CA LEU A 307 4.64 13.31 21.11
C LEU A 307 5.55 13.39 22.33
N ARG A 308 6.83 13.01 22.18
CA ARG A 308 7.85 13.16 23.24
C ARG A 308 8.01 14.61 23.68
N GLN A 309 8.09 15.55 22.74
CA GLN A 309 8.16 17.00 23.03
C GLN A 309 6.90 17.50 23.75
N ARG A 310 5.74 16.89 23.51
CA ARG A 310 4.48 17.18 24.20
C ARG A 310 4.36 16.49 25.57
N GLY A 311 5.41 15.80 26.03
CA GLY A 311 5.47 15.16 27.34
C GLY A 311 4.95 13.73 27.38
N PHE A 312 4.76 13.08 26.23
CA PHE A 312 4.42 11.66 26.20
C PHE A 312 5.62 10.80 26.62
N ASP A 313 5.42 9.99 27.65
CA ASP A 313 6.41 9.08 28.24
C ASP A 313 5.97 7.61 28.18
N GLY A 314 4.82 7.32 27.56
CA GLY A 314 4.23 5.98 27.45
C GLY A 314 4.85 5.05 26.40
N PHE A 315 5.99 5.41 25.79
CA PHE A 315 6.65 4.49 24.87
C PHE A 315 7.03 3.20 25.61
N GLY A 316 6.87 2.04 24.96
CA GLY A 316 6.97 0.76 25.65
C GLY A 316 6.85 -0.44 24.72
N LEU A 317 6.54 -1.61 25.30
CA LEU A 317 6.41 -2.87 24.55
C LEU A 317 5.37 -2.79 23.43
N THR A 318 4.25 -2.09 23.62
CA THR A 318 3.20 -1.92 22.60
C THR A 318 3.76 -1.26 21.33
N HIS A 319 4.48 -0.15 21.50
CA HIS A 319 5.15 0.59 20.44
C HIS A 319 6.26 -0.21 19.75
N LEU A 320 7.03 -0.98 20.53
CA LEU A 320 8.04 -1.90 20.00
C LEU A 320 7.40 -3.00 19.14
N LEU A 321 6.28 -3.57 19.58
CA LEU A 321 5.52 -4.59 18.85
C LEU A 321 4.89 -4.01 17.56
N ALA A 322 4.34 -2.79 17.63
CA ALA A 322 3.82 -2.09 16.48
C ALA A 322 4.93 -1.83 15.45
N ALA A 323 6.12 -1.40 15.89
CA ALA A 323 7.25 -1.14 15.00
C ALA A 323 7.82 -2.39 14.30
N ILE A 324 7.55 -3.61 14.80
CA ILE A 324 7.99 -4.87 14.19
C ILE A 324 6.87 -5.66 13.50
N GLN A 325 5.61 -5.17 13.55
CA GLN A 325 4.50 -5.71 12.76
C GLN A 325 4.81 -5.60 11.26
N PRO A 326 4.08 -6.30 10.36
CA PRO A 326 4.49 -6.44 8.96
C PRO A 326 4.46 -5.12 8.18
N ALA A 327 5.50 -4.31 8.39
CA ALA A 327 5.93 -3.24 7.53
C ALA A 327 6.43 -3.87 6.22
N LEU A 328 6.10 -3.21 5.10
CA LEU A 328 6.63 -3.57 3.80
C LEU A 328 8.17 -3.70 3.87
N PRO A 329 8.76 -4.78 3.33
CA PRO A 329 10.21 -4.96 3.30
C PRO A 329 10.89 -3.73 2.67
N GLY A 330 12.00 -3.28 3.26
CA GLY A 330 12.82 -2.19 2.71
C GLY A 330 12.39 -0.77 3.12
N MET A 331 11.49 -0.59 4.09
CA MET A 331 11.14 0.74 4.63
C MET A 331 12.17 1.31 5.62
N GLY A 332 13.22 0.56 5.95
CA GLY A 332 14.12 0.88 7.06
C GLY A 332 13.47 0.57 8.42
N ALA A 333 14.25 0.70 9.48
CA ALA A 333 13.78 0.52 10.86
C ALA A 333 13.88 1.82 11.71
N PRO A 334 13.44 2.98 11.19
CA PRO A 334 13.70 4.27 11.85
C PRO A 334 13.00 4.38 13.21
N VAL A 335 11.84 3.74 13.41
CA VAL A 335 11.17 3.73 14.72
C VAL A 335 11.91 2.83 15.70
N LEU A 336 12.43 1.68 15.28
CA LEU A 336 13.27 0.85 16.15
C LEU A 336 14.55 1.58 16.53
N HIS A 337 15.15 2.31 15.59
CA HIS A 337 16.29 3.19 15.89
C HIS A 337 15.91 4.26 16.92
N PHE A 338 14.81 4.97 16.71
CA PHE A 338 14.32 5.97 17.65
C PHE A 338 14.11 5.38 19.05
N LEU A 339 13.36 4.28 19.17
CA LEU A 339 13.02 3.70 20.46
C LEU A 339 14.23 3.08 21.18
N LEU A 340 15.18 2.46 20.47
CA LEU A 340 16.29 1.71 21.09
C LEU A 340 17.59 2.51 21.21
N LEU A 341 17.82 3.51 20.35
CA LEU A 341 19.05 4.32 20.37
C LEU A 341 18.81 5.75 20.86
N GLU A 342 17.67 6.37 20.54
CA GLU A 342 17.39 7.76 20.96
C GLU A 342 16.62 7.82 22.29
N GLU A 343 15.72 6.86 22.56
CA GLU A 343 14.88 6.81 23.78
C GLU A 343 14.94 5.44 24.51
N PRO A 344 16.14 4.90 24.83
CA PRO A 344 16.26 3.57 25.43
C PRO A 344 15.59 3.45 26.81
N GLU A 345 15.58 4.54 27.57
CA GLU A 345 14.99 4.63 28.91
C GLU A 345 13.46 4.45 28.90
N ALA A 346 12.82 4.70 27.76
CA ALA A 346 11.37 4.54 27.64
C ALA A 346 10.98 3.06 27.45
N LEU A 347 11.84 2.25 26.83
CA LEU A 347 11.58 0.82 26.62
C LEU A 347 12.03 -0.06 27.79
N VAL A 348 13.08 0.34 28.49
CA VAL A 348 13.79 -0.51 29.45
C VAL A 348 14.25 0.38 30.60
N GLY A 349 13.85 0.06 31.84
CA GLY A 349 14.38 0.74 33.02
C GLY A 349 15.90 0.58 33.09
N PRO A 350 16.64 1.47 33.78
CA PRO A 350 18.09 1.42 33.81
C PRO A 350 18.60 0.05 34.31
N GLY A 351 19.16 -0.75 33.40
CA GLY A 351 19.72 -2.09 33.68
C GLY A 351 18.76 -3.27 33.51
N GLU A 352 17.54 -3.06 33.00
CA GLU A 352 16.60 -4.14 32.70
C GLU A 352 16.85 -4.79 31.32
N GLU A 353 16.28 -5.98 31.08
CA GLU A 353 16.33 -6.63 29.78
C GLU A 353 15.17 -6.16 28.89
N LEU A 354 15.33 -6.30 27.56
CA LEU A 354 14.24 -5.99 26.63
C LEU A 354 12.98 -6.82 26.99
N PRO A 355 11.78 -6.24 26.91
CA PRO A 355 10.53 -6.91 27.27
C PRO A 355 10.14 -8.07 26.34
N MET A 356 10.96 -8.36 25.33
CA MET A 356 10.79 -9.48 24.41
C MET A 356 12.15 -10.00 23.93
N SER A 357 12.16 -11.20 23.31
CA SER A 357 13.39 -11.82 22.81
C SER A 357 14.16 -10.86 21.89
N SER A 358 15.36 -10.47 22.32
CA SER A 358 16.29 -9.63 21.55
C SER A 358 16.61 -10.23 20.18
N THR A 359 16.59 -11.56 20.07
CA THR A 359 16.76 -12.28 18.78
C THR A 359 15.55 -12.06 17.84
N SER A 360 14.34 -11.96 18.36
CA SER A 360 13.15 -11.65 17.55
C SER A 360 13.18 -10.19 17.06
N VAL A 361 13.57 -9.26 17.94
CA VAL A 361 13.73 -7.83 17.59
C VAL A 361 14.83 -7.66 16.55
N PHE A 362 15.97 -8.36 16.72
CA PHE A 362 17.05 -8.38 15.74
C PHE A 362 16.58 -8.86 14.37
N ARG A 363 15.87 -9.99 14.31
CA ARG A 363 15.36 -10.53 13.04
C ARG A 363 14.41 -9.55 12.36
N ALA A 364 13.52 -8.91 13.12
CA ALA A 364 12.60 -7.91 12.58
C ALA A 364 13.35 -6.68 12.06
N ALA A 365 14.27 -6.12 12.85
CA ALA A 365 15.11 -4.99 12.46
C ALA A 365 15.90 -5.28 11.18
N ALA A 366 16.53 -6.46 11.11
CA ALA A 366 17.29 -6.88 9.93
C ALA A 366 16.41 -6.98 8.67
N ARG A 367 15.21 -7.57 8.78
CA ARG A 367 14.23 -7.64 7.67
C ARG A 367 13.68 -6.31 7.22
N LEU A 368 13.66 -5.32 8.12
CA LEU A 368 13.26 -3.96 7.79
C LEU A 368 14.40 -3.18 7.12
N GLY A 369 15.62 -3.72 7.08
CA GLY A 369 16.80 -3.02 6.56
C GLY A 369 17.38 -2.02 7.56
N ALA A 370 17.38 -2.38 8.85
CA ALA A 370 18.03 -1.60 9.90
C ALA A 370 19.52 -1.34 9.59
N ASP A 371 20.02 -0.21 10.07
CA ASP A 371 21.43 0.15 9.95
C ASP A 371 22.32 -0.72 10.87
N PRO A 372 23.64 -0.78 10.59
CA PRO A 372 24.56 -1.59 11.37
C PRO A 372 24.66 -1.18 12.86
N ALA A 373 24.40 0.08 13.21
CA ALA A 373 24.50 0.52 14.61
C ALA A 373 23.38 -0.08 15.46
N LEU A 374 22.15 -0.10 14.93
CA LEU A 374 21.01 -0.75 15.59
C LEU A 374 21.23 -2.28 15.72
N LEU A 375 21.73 -2.94 14.66
CA LEU A 375 21.99 -4.38 14.71
C LEU A 375 23.12 -4.74 15.70
N ARG A 376 24.18 -3.91 15.78
CA ARG A 376 25.25 -4.06 16.77
C ARG A 376 24.73 -3.92 18.19
N LEU A 377 23.93 -2.90 18.47
CA LEU A 377 23.36 -2.69 19.79
C LEU A 377 22.57 -3.93 20.24
N LEU A 378 21.71 -4.46 19.37
CA LEU A 378 20.92 -5.66 19.68
C LEU A 378 21.80 -6.90 19.92
N HIS A 379 22.86 -7.08 19.13
CA HIS A 379 23.77 -8.22 19.29
C HIS A 379 24.67 -8.11 20.53
N GLU A 380 25.37 -6.98 20.68
CA GLU A 380 26.42 -6.78 21.67
C GLU A 380 25.86 -6.45 23.06
N GLN A 381 24.81 -5.63 23.13
CA GLN A 381 24.26 -5.17 24.42
C GLN A 381 23.09 -6.04 24.88
N HIS A 382 22.31 -6.60 23.96
CA HIS A 382 21.14 -7.42 24.29
C HIS A 382 21.30 -8.92 23.94
N GLY A 383 22.50 -9.34 23.54
CA GLY A 383 22.82 -10.75 23.28
C GLY A 383 22.02 -11.40 22.15
N ALA A 384 21.45 -10.61 21.23
CA ALA A 384 20.67 -11.14 20.13
C ALA A 384 21.52 -12.05 19.22
N ARG A 385 20.94 -13.17 18.77
CA ARG A 385 21.63 -14.03 17.80
C ARG A 385 21.56 -13.40 16.41
N ILE A 386 22.70 -13.36 15.73
CA ILE A 386 22.80 -12.89 14.35
C ILE A 386 22.06 -13.87 13.43
N ASP A 387 21.02 -13.38 12.77
CA ASP A 387 20.30 -14.07 11.69
C ASP A 387 20.79 -13.55 10.34
N LEU A 388 21.82 -14.20 9.77
CA LEU A 388 22.47 -13.74 8.55
C LEU A 388 21.51 -13.71 7.34
N VAL A 389 20.50 -14.59 7.32
CA VAL A 389 19.48 -14.61 6.26
C VAL A 389 18.65 -13.33 6.32
N ALA A 390 18.19 -12.95 7.52
CA ALA A 390 17.43 -11.72 7.70
C ALA A 390 18.24 -10.46 7.35
N VAL A 391 19.54 -10.43 7.67
CA VAL A 391 20.43 -9.31 7.30
C VAL A 391 20.64 -9.24 5.79
N ALA A 392 20.75 -10.39 5.11
CA ALA A 392 20.93 -10.44 3.66
C ALA A 392 19.64 -10.14 2.85
N GLU A 393 18.46 -10.30 3.45
CA GLU A 393 17.16 -10.06 2.78
C GLU A 393 16.96 -8.59 2.40
N GLN A 394 17.37 -7.64 3.25
CA GLN A 394 17.14 -6.19 3.05
C GLN A 394 18.28 -5.28 3.56
N GLY A 395 19.36 -5.83 4.10
CA GLY A 395 20.47 -5.05 4.68
C GLY A 395 21.46 -4.49 3.66
N SER A 396 22.20 -3.46 4.06
CA SER A 396 23.30 -2.89 3.27
C SER A 396 24.51 -3.83 3.21
N GLU A 397 25.40 -3.64 2.22
CA GLU A 397 26.67 -4.38 2.15
C GLU A 397 27.47 -4.26 3.45
N GLU A 398 27.41 -3.09 4.10
CA GLU A 398 28.04 -2.84 5.40
C GLU A 398 27.42 -3.69 6.53
N ALA A 399 26.09 -3.84 6.55
CA ALA A 399 25.39 -4.67 7.53
C ALA A 399 25.74 -6.15 7.35
N VAL A 400 25.81 -6.64 6.10
CA VAL A 400 26.20 -8.02 5.80
C VAL A 400 27.67 -8.26 6.16
N ALA A 401 28.58 -7.34 5.79
CA ALA A 401 29.99 -7.45 6.12
C ALA A 401 30.21 -7.53 7.64
N TRP A 402 29.57 -6.64 8.39
CA TRP A 402 29.60 -6.68 9.86
C TRP A 402 29.06 -8.00 10.42
N ALA A 403 27.92 -8.50 9.92
CA ALA A 403 27.32 -9.73 10.43
C ALA A 403 28.22 -10.95 10.17
N VAL A 404 28.89 -11.02 9.02
CA VAL A 404 29.87 -12.06 8.70
C VAL A 404 31.09 -11.96 9.62
N ASP A 405 31.66 -10.76 9.78
CA ASP A 405 32.81 -10.55 10.65
C ASP A 405 32.51 -10.90 12.11
N ALA A 406 31.34 -10.55 12.62
CA ALA A 406 30.91 -10.88 13.97
C ALA A 406 30.76 -12.40 14.17
N LEU A 407 30.24 -13.13 13.17
CA LEU A 407 30.12 -14.59 13.22
C LEU A 407 31.49 -15.29 13.12
N VAL A 408 32.41 -14.76 12.32
CA VAL A 408 33.76 -15.31 12.14
C VAL A 408 34.63 -15.02 13.36
N GLY A 409 34.61 -13.79 13.86
CA GLY A 409 35.36 -13.34 15.05
C GLY A 409 34.87 -13.97 16.36
N GLY A 410 33.59 -14.35 16.44
CA GLY A 410 32.99 -15.05 17.57
C GLY A 410 33.31 -16.55 17.67
N GLY A 411 34.12 -17.09 16.74
CA GLY A 411 34.49 -18.50 16.72
C GLY A 411 33.43 -19.38 16.08
N TRP A 412 33.32 -19.33 14.75
CA TRP A 412 32.64 -20.34 13.96
C TRP A 412 33.41 -21.67 14.04
N ALA A 413 33.16 -22.44 15.10
CA ALA A 413 33.48 -23.86 15.10
C ALA A 413 32.54 -24.54 14.10
N GLY A 414 33.03 -24.72 12.88
CA GLY A 414 32.37 -25.49 11.85
C GLY A 414 32.09 -26.92 12.33
N ASN A 415 30.86 -27.15 12.77
CA ASN A 415 30.17 -28.44 12.66
C ASN A 415 28.76 -28.34 13.25
N LYS A 416 27.78 -28.20 12.37
CA LYS A 416 26.54 -28.98 12.42
C LYS A 416 25.92 -28.93 11.04
N ALA A 417 25.96 -30.10 10.40
CA ALA A 417 25.44 -30.37 9.08
C ALA A 417 23.99 -29.86 8.94
N PHE A 418 23.71 -29.21 7.81
CA PHE A 418 22.35 -29.09 7.30
C PHE A 418 21.81 -30.50 7.06
N PRO A 419 20.68 -30.92 7.66
CA PRO A 419 19.99 -32.10 7.17
C PRO A 419 19.34 -31.72 5.85
N CYS A 420 19.94 -32.15 4.75
CA CYS A 420 19.25 -32.25 3.47
C CYS A 420 18.05 -33.18 3.68
N ARG A 421 16.83 -32.66 3.51
CA ARG A 421 15.62 -33.48 3.42
C ARG A 421 15.69 -34.29 2.13
N ALA A 422 15.61 -35.61 2.26
CA ALA A 422 15.19 -36.52 1.21
C ALA A 422 13.66 -36.46 1.05
#